data_AF-A0A2N0Z4Q6-F1
#
_entry.id   AF-A0A2N0Z4Q6-F1
#
_cell.length_a   1.000
_cell.length_b   1.000
_cell.length_c   1.000
_cell.angle_alpha   90.00
_cell.angle_beta   90.00
_cell.angle_gamma   90.00
#
_symmetry.space_group_name_H-M   'P 1'
#
loop_
_entity.id
_entity.type
_entity.pdbx_description
1 polymer ?
#
loop_
_entity_poly.entity_id
_entity_poly.type
_entity_poly.pdbx_seq_one_letter_code
_entity_poly.pdbx_strand_id
1 'polypeptide(L)' 'MVEIFIDPGHGGSDAGAVSNGIQEKNITLQIAKKVQDILQDEYSDVSMPII' A
#
# COMPACT_ATOMS: atom_id res chain seq x y z
N MET A 1 16.21 -2.49 13.55
CA MET A 1 15.48 -2.18 12.31
C MET A 1 14.62 -3.35 11.91
N VAL A 2 13.30 -3.17 11.98
CA VAL A 2 12.32 -4.13 11.46
C VAL A 2 12.00 -3.76 10.02
N GLU A 3 11.98 -4.73 9.12
CA GLU A 3 11.54 -4.52 7.73
C GLU A 3 10.14 -5.10 7.53
N ILE A 4 9.22 -4.26 7.04
CA ILE A 4 7.86 -4.66 6.73
C ILE A 4 7.59 -4.31 5.28
N PHE A 5 7.35 -5.33 4.46
CA PHE A 5 7.05 -5.16 3.05
C PHE A 5 5.54 -5.13 2.86
N ILE A 6 5.05 -4.12 2.13
CA ILE A 6 3.64 -3.98 1.81
C ILE A 6 3.49 -4.11 0.29
N ASP A 7 2.70 -5.08 -0.15
CA ASP A 7 2.39 -5.34 -1.55
C ASP A 7 0.94 -4.89 -1.86
N PRO A 8 0.75 -3.66 -2.38
CA PRO A 8 -0.54 -3.23 -2.91
C PRO A 8 -0.80 -3.95 -4.23
N GLY A 9 -1.67 -4.96 -4.19
CA GLY A 9 -2.01 -5.75 -5.37
C GLY A 9 -2.47 -4.91 -6.58
N HIS A 10 -2.22 -5.47 -7.76
CA HIS A 10 -2.36 -4.83 -9.09
C HIS A 10 -1.41 -3.63 -9.28
N GLY A 11 -1.50 -2.90 -10.39
CA GLY A 11 -0.60 -1.77 -10.64
C GLY A 11 -0.33 -1.51 -12.11
N GLY A 12 0.13 -0.29 -12.40
CA GLY A 12 0.42 0.12 -13.78
C GLY A 12 -0.80 -0.02 -14.70
N SER A 13 -0.68 -0.86 -15.72
CA SER A 13 -1.75 -1.17 -16.67
C SER A 13 -2.77 -2.18 -16.15
N ASP A 14 -2.42 -2.98 -15.14
CA ASP A 14 -3.37 -3.89 -14.49
C ASP A 14 -4.17 -3.14 -13.43
N ALA A 15 -5.45 -2.92 -13.68
CA ALA A 15 -6.34 -2.21 -12.76
C ALA A 15 -6.90 -3.09 -11.63
N GLY A 16 -6.81 -4.42 -11.78
CA GLY A 16 -7.57 -5.37 -10.97
C GLY A 16 -9.07 -5.26 -11.19
N ALA A 17 -9.85 -5.55 -10.15
CA ALA A 17 -11.29 -5.41 -10.19
C ALA A 17 -11.70 -3.94 -10.44
N VAL A 18 -12.67 -3.75 -11.33
CA VAL A 18 -13.24 -2.44 -11.65
C VAL A 18 -14.75 -2.49 -11.49
N SER A 19 -15.29 -1.62 -10.64
CA SER A 19 -16.74 -1.48 -10.44
C SER A 19 -17.07 -0.08 -9.95
N ASN A 20 -18.20 0.48 -10.41
CA ASN A 20 -18.67 1.81 -10.00
C ASN A 20 -17.62 2.94 -10.14
N GLY A 21 -16.73 2.86 -11.12
CA GLY A 21 -15.65 3.83 -11.34
C GLY A 21 -14.45 3.69 -10.40
N ILE A 22 -14.44 2.69 -9.52
CA ILE A 22 -13.33 2.37 -8.62
C ILE A 22 -12.45 1.30 -9.27
N GLN A 23 -11.13 1.47 -9.14
CA GLN A 23 -10.13 0.48 -9.58
C GLN A 23 -9.41 -0.05 -8.34
N GLU A 24 -9.32 -1.38 -8.24
CA GLU A 24 -8.69 -2.07 -7.11
C GLU A 24 -7.29 -1.54 -6.81
N LYS A 25 -6.44 -1.39 -7.83
CA LYS A 25 -5.05 -0.87 -7.68
C LYS A 25 -4.98 0.47 -6.93
N ASN A 26 -6.00 1.32 -7.08
CA ASN A 26 -6.00 2.63 -6.46
C ASN A 26 -6.35 2.52 -4.97
N ILE A 27 -7.25 1.59 -4.62
CA ILE A 27 -7.67 1.34 -3.24
C ILE A 27 -6.55 0.62 -2.49
N THR A 28 -5.95 -0.42 -3.06
CA THR A 28 -4.85 -1.17 -2.45
C THR A 28 -3.65 -0.27 -2.19
N LEU A 29 -3.26 0.58 -3.14
CA LEU A 29 -2.18 1.55 -2.96
C LEU A 29 -2.47 2.60 -1.89
N GLN A 30 -3.72 3.09 -1.81
CA GLN A 30 -4.12 4.04 -0.78
C GLN A 30 -4.03 3.42 0.62
N ILE A 31 -4.49 2.17 0.77
CA ILE A 31 -4.41 1.44 2.03
C ILE A 31 -2.95 1.20 2.41
N ALA A 32 -2.10 0.76 1.47
CA ALA A 32 -0.69 0.51 1.72
C ALA A 32 0.04 1.75 2.25
N LYS A 33 -0.19 2.92 1.64
CA LYS A 33 0.36 4.20 2.10
C LYS A 33 -0.16 4.59 3.48
N LYS A 34 -1.47 4.42 3.73
CA LYS A 34 -2.06 4.72 5.04
C LYS A 34 -1.44 3.87 6.15
N VAL A 35 -1.20 2.58 5.89
CA VAL A 35 -0.53 1.66 6.83
C VAL A 35 0.92 2.09 7.05
N GLN A 36 1.64 2.45 5.97
CA GLN A 36 3.00 2.96 6.06
C GLN A 36 3.07 4.23 6.93
N ASP A 37 2.20 5.20 6.71
CA ASP A 37 2.15 6.45 7.50
C ASP A 37 1.95 6.14 8.99
N ILE A 38 0.93 5.32 9.32
CA ILE A 38 0.61 4.94 10.71
C ILE A 38 1.81 4.26 11.38
N LEU A 39 2.43 3.29 10.71
CA LEU A 39 3.52 2.53 11.29
C LEU A 39 4.82 3.35 11.42
N GLN A 40 5.05 4.35 10.55
CA GLN A 40 6.16 5.30 10.69
C GLN A 40 5.94 6.30 11.83
N ASP A 41 4.68 6.70 12.06
CA ASP A 41 4.33 7.60 13.15
C ASP A 41 4.43 6.92 14.53
N GLU A 42 4.09 5.63 14.61
CA GLU A 42 4.06 4.87 15.87
C GLU A 42 5.42 4.26 16.25
N TYR A 43 6.33 4.03 15.30
CA TYR A 43 7.57 3.29 15.53
C TYR A 43 8.79 3.96 14.89
N SER A 44 9.88 4.10 15.65
CA SER A 44 11.08 4.84 15.23
C SER A 44 12.15 4.01 14.49
N ASP A 45 12.03 2.67 14.43
CA ASP A 45 13.04 1.77 13.85
C ASP A 45 12.42 0.73 12.88
N VAL A 46 11.55 1.22 12.00
CA VAL A 46 10.85 0.42 10.98
C VAL A 46 11.14 0.96 9.58
N SER A 47 11.58 0.08 8.68
CA SER A 47 11.69 0.35 7.25
C SER A 47 10.50 -0.30 6.54
N MET A 48 9.83 0.46 5.66
CA MET A 48 8.64 -0.01 4.94
C MET A 48 8.70 0.29 3.45
N PRO A 49 9.34 -0.56 2.66
CA PRO A 49 9.19 -0.52 1.21
C PRO A 49 7.78 -0.99 0.80
N ILE A 50 7.13 -0.17 -0.01
CA ILE A 50 5.99 -0.60 -0.84
C ILE A 50 6.59 -1.20 -2.12
N ILE A 51 6.30 -2.47 -2.38
CA ILE A 51 6.89 -3.25 -3.49
C ILE A 51 5.93 -3.45 -4.65
#